data_AF-A0A366HQW9-F1
#
_entry.id   AF-A0A366HQW9-F1
#
_cell.length_a   1.000
_cell.length_b   1.000
_cell.length_c   1.000
_cell.angle_alpha   90.00
_cell.angle_beta   90.00
_cell.angle_gamma   90.00
#
_symmetry.space_group_name_H-M   'P 1'
#
loop_
_entity.id
_entity.type
_entity.pdbx_description
1 polymer ?
#
loop_
_entity_poly.entity_id
_entity_poly.type
_entity_poly.pdbx_seq_one_letter_code
_entity_poly.pdbx_strand_id
1 'polypeptide(L)'
;MPLDRSIPIEAEWRSESWDIDVDSAFEHFGGKSKEEAMSLFQKDAARYQEDLLYTPAACFPYYLDACMTYLRSRAAEGDAEGASGFISLITERAREYPDEVRDLWPEISPTLRHIAVNQEHFGADEETFGSFHEQIESLSWLGLSVDEMDDEEAYEYEAEEENEEED
;
A
#
# COMPACT_ATOMS: atom_id res chain seq x y z
N MET A 1 0.00 -12.36 11.96
CA MET A 1 -0.36 -11.48 13.10
C MET A 1 -0.45 -10.08 12.53
N PRO A 2 -1.55 -9.34 12.70
CA PRO A 2 -1.54 -7.93 12.31
C PRO A 2 -0.51 -7.22 13.17
N LEU A 3 0.40 -6.52 12.52
CA LEU A 3 1.45 -5.77 13.17
C LEU A 3 0.86 -4.49 13.77
N ASP A 4 0.51 -4.57 15.06
CA ASP A 4 0.19 -3.40 15.89
C ASP A 4 1.48 -2.61 16.13
N ARG A 5 1.84 -1.80 15.13
CA ARG A 5 2.97 -0.87 15.16
C ARG A 5 2.48 0.47 15.67
N SER A 6 3.20 1.02 16.65
CA SER A 6 2.99 2.39 17.11
C SER A 6 3.44 3.40 16.06
N ILE A 7 2.89 4.62 16.14
CA ILE A 7 3.35 5.77 15.34
C ILE A 7 4.88 5.90 15.45
N PRO A 8 5.62 5.91 14.34
CA PRO A 8 7.07 6.02 14.38
C PRO A 8 7.54 7.33 15.00
N ILE A 9 8.47 7.24 15.94
CA ILE A 9 9.09 8.39 16.59
C ILE A 9 10.23 8.96 15.74
N GLU A 10 10.61 10.23 15.97
CA GLU A 10 11.70 10.88 15.20
C GLU A 10 13.01 10.08 15.21
N ALA A 11 13.32 9.36 16.30
CA ALA A 11 14.51 8.52 16.37
C ALA A 11 14.51 7.38 15.34
N GLU A 12 13.34 6.82 14.99
CA GLU A 12 13.18 5.81 13.95
C GLU A 12 13.31 6.44 12.56
N TRP A 13 12.81 7.66 12.37
CA TRP A 13 13.06 8.41 11.14
C TRP A 13 14.53 8.75 10.92
N ARG A 14 15.30 8.88 12.00
CA ARG A 14 16.75 9.12 11.98
C ARG A 14 17.58 7.84 12.04
N SER A 15 16.99 6.65 11.85
CA SER A 15 17.73 5.38 11.88
C SER A 15 18.68 5.21 10.68
N GLU A 16 18.41 5.93 9.59
CA GLU A 16 19.13 5.85 8.32
C GLU A 16 19.59 7.25 7.86
N SER A 17 20.21 7.34 6.68
CA SER A 17 20.65 8.63 6.12
C SER A 17 19.46 9.56 5.90
N TRP A 18 19.59 10.81 6.34
CA TRP A 18 18.57 11.85 6.18
C TRP A 18 18.94 12.75 5.00
N ASP A 19 18.39 12.45 3.83
CA ASP A 19 18.50 13.29 2.63
C ASP A 19 17.20 14.07 2.37
N ILE A 20 17.09 14.70 1.21
CA ILE A 20 15.95 15.54 0.84
C ILE A 20 14.66 14.71 0.68
N ASP A 21 14.76 13.45 0.27
CA ASP A 21 13.62 12.59 0.04
C ASP A 21 13.06 12.10 1.38
N VAL A 22 13.95 11.72 2.31
CA VAL A 22 13.57 11.42 3.70
C VAL A 22 12.99 12.66 4.41
N ASP A 23 13.52 13.85 4.15
CA ASP A 23 13.02 15.11 4.71
C ASP A 23 11.58 15.39 4.25
N SER A 24 11.31 15.26 2.94
CA SER A 24 9.96 15.37 2.36
C SER A 24 9.00 14.34 2.99
N ALA A 25 9.43 13.08 3.06
CA ALA A 25 8.63 12.01 3.66
C ALA A 25 8.34 12.29 5.15
N PHE A 26 9.30 12.82 5.91
CA PHE A 26 9.10 13.18 7.31
C PHE A 26 8.15 14.38 7.47
N GLU A 27 8.25 15.40 6.61
CA GLU A 27 7.30 16.53 6.63
C GLU A 27 5.86 16.07 6.39
N HIS A 28 5.67 15.10 5.49
CA HIS A 28 4.34 14.59 5.17
C HIS A 28 3.83 13.57 6.18
N PHE A 29 4.66 12.65 6.70
CA PHE A 29 4.20 11.53 7.53
C PHE A 29 4.57 11.64 9.02
N GLY A 30 5.65 12.33 9.37
CA GLY A 30 6.23 12.35 10.71
C GLY A 30 5.20 12.60 11.83
N GLY A 31 5.00 11.60 12.69
CA GLY A 31 4.09 11.67 13.84
C GLY A 31 2.61 11.50 13.51
N LYS A 32 2.23 11.18 12.27
CA LYS A 32 0.83 10.99 11.88
C LYS A 32 0.26 9.65 12.33
N SER A 33 -1.03 9.65 12.70
CA SER A 33 -1.79 8.42 12.89
C SER A 33 -2.02 7.69 11.56
N LYS A 34 -2.47 6.42 11.61
CA LYS A 34 -2.82 5.67 10.40
C LYS A 34 -3.95 6.35 9.62
N GLU A 35 -4.94 6.89 10.32
CA GLU A 35 -6.07 7.63 9.72
C GLU A 35 -5.62 8.92 9.04
N GLU A 36 -4.69 9.66 9.67
CA GLU A 36 -4.10 10.85 9.06
C GLU A 36 -3.27 10.50 7.83
N ALA A 37 -2.47 9.44 7.88
CA ALA A 37 -1.69 8.96 6.74
C ALA A 37 -2.59 8.44 5.60
N MET A 38 -3.64 7.67 5.92
CA MET A 38 -4.65 7.21 4.96
C MET A 38 -5.31 8.39 4.24
N SER A 39 -5.62 9.47 4.97
CA SER A 39 -6.19 10.69 4.38
C SER A 39 -5.24 11.39 3.40
N LEU A 40 -3.93 11.21 3.54
CA LEU A 40 -2.96 11.68 2.54
C LEU A 40 -3.10 10.88 1.25
N PHE A 41 -3.12 9.54 1.34
CA PHE A 41 -3.27 8.68 0.16
C PHE A 41 -4.59 8.92 -0.57
N GLN A 42 -5.70 9.13 0.15
CA GLN A 42 -6.99 9.52 -0.48
C GLN A 42 -6.92 10.84 -1.26
N LYS A 43 -6.01 11.75 -0.87
CA LYS A 43 -5.86 13.04 -1.52
C LYS A 43 -5.01 12.95 -2.78
N ASP A 44 -3.93 12.18 -2.74
CA ASP A 44 -2.95 12.04 -3.83
C ASP A 44 -2.06 10.80 -3.60
N ALA A 45 -2.58 9.62 -3.93
CA ALA A 45 -1.90 8.35 -3.64
C ALA A 45 -0.52 8.27 -4.30
N ALA A 46 -0.41 8.65 -5.58
CA ALA A 46 0.83 8.60 -6.34
C ALA A 46 1.95 9.40 -5.66
N ARG A 47 1.67 10.65 -5.24
CA ARG A 47 2.64 11.48 -4.52
C ARG A 47 3.08 10.86 -3.20
N TYR A 48 2.13 10.44 -2.37
CA TYR A 48 2.47 9.96 -1.03
C TYR A 48 3.05 8.54 -1.02
N GLN A 49 2.83 7.76 -2.08
CA GLN A 49 3.55 6.51 -2.31
C GLN A 49 5.01 6.74 -2.69
N GLU A 50 5.32 7.80 -3.46
CA GLU A 50 6.70 8.22 -3.72
C GLU A 50 7.40 8.59 -2.42
N ASP A 51 6.80 9.43 -1.57
CA ASP A 51 7.35 9.73 -0.23
C ASP A 51 7.50 8.47 0.64
N LEU A 52 6.55 7.53 0.55
CA LEU A 52 6.59 6.28 1.30
C LEU A 52 7.80 5.41 0.90
N LEU A 53 8.18 5.39 -0.38
CA LEU A 53 9.34 4.63 -0.87
C LEU A 53 10.63 5.01 -0.14
N TYR A 54 10.79 6.29 0.20
CA TYR A 54 11.98 6.83 0.85
C TYR A 54 11.91 6.81 2.38
N THR A 55 10.84 6.27 2.98
CA THR A 55 10.79 6.13 4.44
C THR A 55 11.84 5.12 4.92
N PRO A 56 12.47 5.35 6.09
CA PRO A 56 13.36 4.37 6.71
C PRO A 56 12.64 3.04 6.98
N ALA A 57 13.39 1.94 7.00
CA ALA A 57 12.88 0.58 7.21
C ALA A 57 12.07 0.44 8.51
N ALA A 58 12.43 1.20 9.55
CA ALA A 58 11.69 1.22 10.81
C ALA A 58 10.30 1.88 10.71
N CYS A 59 10.12 2.80 9.75
CA CYS A 59 8.89 3.58 9.55
C CYS A 59 7.99 2.99 8.47
N PHE A 60 8.60 2.44 7.40
CA PHE A 60 7.91 1.96 6.20
C PHE A 60 6.69 1.06 6.52
N PRO A 61 6.79 0.02 7.36
CA PRO A 61 5.68 -0.90 7.56
C PRO A 61 4.46 -0.27 8.25
N TYR A 62 4.65 0.80 9.03
CA TYR A 62 3.54 1.50 9.68
C TYR A 62 2.72 2.30 8.66
N TYR A 63 3.38 3.04 7.76
CA TYR A 63 2.69 3.85 6.75
C TYR A 63 2.25 3.03 5.53
N LEU A 64 2.94 1.92 5.25
CA LEU A 64 2.50 0.93 4.27
C LEU A 64 1.11 0.38 4.62
N ASP A 65 0.84 0.10 5.91
CA ASP A 65 -0.48 -0.36 6.36
C ASP A 65 -1.58 0.67 6.08
N ALA A 66 -1.30 1.97 6.25
CA ALA A 66 -2.25 3.03 5.90
C ALA A 66 -2.51 3.09 4.37
N CYS A 67 -1.46 2.92 3.56
CA CYS A 67 -1.59 2.84 2.09
C CYS A 67 -2.41 1.62 1.65
N MET A 68 -2.13 0.44 2.20
CA MET A 68 -2.89 -0.79 1.92
C MET A 68 -4.34 -0.71 2.39
N THR A 69 -4.60 -0.02 3.50
CA THR A 69 -5.97 0.22 3.98
C THR A 69 -6.72 1.16 3.04
N TYR A 70 -6.07 2.21 2.53
CA TYR A 70 -6.62 3.06 1.50
C TYR A 70 -6.99 2.28 0.22
N LEU A 71 -6.04 1.51 -0.34
CA LEU A 71 -6.23 0.80 -1.61
C LEU A 71 -7.29 -0.31 -1.56
N ARG A 72 -7.61 -0.83 -0.36
CA ARG A 72 -8.70 -1.79 -0.15
C ARG A 72 -10.04 -1.14 0.19
N SER A 73 -10.08 0.20 0.28
CA SER A 73 -11.30 0.95 0.59
C SER A 73 -11.98 1.45 -0.68
N ARG A 74 -13.28 1.76 -0.58
CA ARG A 74 -14.03 2.41 -1.68
C ARG A 74 -13.46 3.76 -2.10
N ALA A 75 -12.68 4.42 -1.23
CA ALA A 75 -12.08 5.71 -1.56
C ALA A 75 -11.03 5.63 -2.68
N ALA A 76 -10.54 4.42 -3.00
CA ALA A 76 -9.60 4.20 -4.10
C ALA A 76 -10.29 3.91 -5.46
N GLU A 77 -11.63 3.95 -5.53
CA GLU A 77 -12.35 3.77 -6.79
C GLU A 77 -11.94 4.84 -7.82
N GLY A 78 -11.54 4.39 -9.01
CA GLY A 78 -11.05 5.26 -10.07
C GLY A 78 -9.62 5.79 -9.90
N ASP A 79 -8.87 5.35 -8.88
CA ASP A 79 -7.48 5.73 -8.66
C ASP A 79 -6.47 4.75 -9.30
N ALA A 80 -6.40 4.80 -10.64
CA ALA A 80 -5.52 3.95 -11.44
C ALA A 80 -4.03 4.18 -11.10
N GLU A 81 -3.67 5.44 -10.88
CA GLU A 81 -2.30 5.85 -10.53
C GLU A 81 -1.90 5.34 -9.14
N GLY A 82 -2.80 5.41 -8.15
CA GLY A 82 -2.56 4.83 -6.83
C GLY A 82 -2.39 3.32 -6.86
N ALA A 83 -3.17 2.59 -7.66
CA ALA A 83 -3.05 1.14 -7.80
C ALA A 83 -1.74 0.73 -8.49
N SER A 84 -1.44 1.33 -9.65
CA SER A 84 -0.19 1.11 -10.40
C SER A 84 1.04 1.54 -9.60
N GLY A 85 0.93 2.67 -8.91
CA GLY A 85 1.97 3.21 -8.04
C GLY A 85 2.30 2.28 -6.88
N PHE A 86 1.30 1.60 -6.30
CA PHE A 86 1.55 0.61 -5.25
C PHE A 86 2.32 -0.61 -5.76
N ILE A 87 2.00 -1.12 -6.96
CA ILE A 87 2.76 -2.22 -7.58
C ILE A 87 4.22 -1.79 -7.78
N SER A 88 4.42 -0.56 -8.27
CA SER A 88 5.74 0.02 -8.47
C SER A 88 6.50 0.19 -7.15
N LEU A 89 5.85 0.73 -6.11
CA LEU A 89 6.40 0.89 -4.76
C LEU A 89 6.94 -0.43 -4.22
N ILE A 90 6.12 -1.49 -4.22
CA ILE A 90 6.54 -2.80 -3.72
C ILE A 90 7.67 -3.37 -4.58
N THR A 91 7.60 -3.19 -5.90
CA THR A 91 8.64 -3.67 -6.82
C THR A 91 10.00 -3.02 -6.53
N GLU A 92 10.05 -1.70 -6.41
CA GLU A 92 11.30 -0.98 -6.14
C GLU A 92 11.80 -1.28 -4.72
N ARG A 93 10.91 -1.28 -3.72
CA ARG A 93 11.28 -1.63 -2.34
C ARG A 93 11.86 -3.03 -2.25
N ALA A 94 11.32 -3.99 -3.01
CA ALA A 94 11.83 -5.36 -3.02
C ALA A 94 13.17 -5.51 -3.75
N ARG A 95 13.49 -4.64 -4.70
CA ARG A 95 14.81 -4.62 -5.36
C ARG A 95 15.90 -4.12 -4.42
N GLU A 96 15.59 -3.10 -3.62
CA GLU A 96 16.55 -2.48 -2.71
C GLU A 96 16.64 -3.21 -1.36
N TYR A 97 15.50 -3.62 -0.81
CA TYR A 97 15.36 -4.27 0.50
C TYR A 97 14.55 -5.57 0.40
N PRO A 98 15.05 -6.60 -0.32
CA PRO A 98 14.30 -7.83 -0.59
C PRO A 98 13.89 -8.61 0.67
N ASP A 99 14.71 -8.55 1.73
CA ASP A 99 14.40 -9.23 3.00
C ASP A 99 13.27 -8.52 3.75
N GLU A 100 13.25 -7.17 3.75
CA GLU A 100 12.18 -6.37 4.34
C GLU A 100 10.83 -6.68 3.68
N VAL A 101 10.78 -6.69 2.34
CA VAL A 101 9.55 -7.01 1.61
C VAL A 101 9.14 -8.46 1.81
N ARG A 102 10.09 -9.41 1.86
CA ARG A 102 9.78 -10.81 2.13
C ARG A 102 9.13 -11.00 3.50
N ASP A 103 9.62 -10.31 4.52
CA ASP A 103 9.07 -10.40 5.88
C ASP A 103 7.66 -9.79 5.96
N LEU A 104 7.37 -8.79 5.13
CA LEU A 104 6.05 -8.14 5.03
C LEU A 104 5.11 -8.80 4.02
N TRP A 105 5.58 -9.78 3.24
CA TRP A 105 4.82 -10.36 2.13
C TRP A 105 3.42 -10.87 2.52
N PRO A 106 3.23 -11.56 3.67
CA PRO A 106 1.90 -12.00 4.09
C PRO A 106 0.87 -10.87 4.27
N GLU A 107 1.32 -9.63 4.50
CA GLU A 107 0.46 -8.44 4.58
C GLU A 107 0.29 -7.74 3.22
N ILE A 108 1.34 -7.75 2.39
CA ILE A 108 1.36 -7.08 1.09
C ILE A 108 0.56 -7.85 0.03
N SER A 109 0.73 -9.16 -0.03
CA SER A 109 0.18 -9.98 -1.11
C SER A 109 -1.35 -9.97 -1.20
N PRO A 110 -2.15 -9.89 -0.11
CA PRO A 110 -3.60 -9.75 -0.24
C PRO A 110 -4.00 -8.43 -0.91
N THR A 111 -3.27 -7.34 -0.64
CA THR A 111 -3.53 -6.03 -1.28
C THR A 111 -3.14 -6.05 -2.75
N LEU A 112 -1.99 -6.65 -3.11
CA LEU A 112 -1.62 -6.83 -4.52
C LEU A 112 -2.63 -7.70 -5.27
N ARG A 113 -3.08 -8.81 -4.68
CA ARG A 113 -4.12 -9.66 -5.27
C ARG A 113 -5.43 -8.89 -5.44
N HIS A 114 -5.83 -8.08 -4.46
CA HIS A 114 -7.01 -7.22 -4.56
C HIS A 114 -6.89 -6.26 -5.76
N ILE A 115 -5.75 -5.60 -5.91
CA ILE A 115 -5.48 -4.70 -7.05
C ILE A 115 -5.55 -5.45 -8.38
N ALA A 116 -4.91 -6.61 -8.49
CA ALA A 116 -4.92 -7.41 -9.71
C ALA A 116 -6.33 -7.84 -10.14
N VAL A 117 -7.13 -8.35 -9.20
CA VAL A 117 -8.49 -8.84 -9.48
C VAL A 117 -9.47 -7.71 -9.77
N ASN A 118 -9.23 -6.51 -9.25
CA ASN A 118 -10.14 -5.38 -9.34
C ASN A 118 -9.57 -4.24 -10.19
N GLN A 119 -8.72 -4.51 -11.18
CA GLN A 119 -8.09 -3.49 -12.01
C GLN A 119 -9.10 -2.48 -12.61
N GLU A 120 -10.28 -2.95 -13.07
CA GLU A 120 -11.36 -2.08 -13.58
C GLU A 120 -11.94 -1.14 -12.51
N HIS A 121 -12.01 -1.56 -11.24
CA HIS A 121 -12.48 -0.74 -10.12
C HIS A 121 -11.59 0.50 -9.92
N PHE A 122 -10.29 0.37 -10.14
CA PHE A 122 -9.35 1.49 -10.08
C PHE A 122 -9.42 2.36 -11.35
N GLY A 123 -10.23 2.01 -12.35
CA GLY A 123 -10.27 2.72 -13.63
C GLY A 123 -8.98 2.58 -14.44
N ALA A 124 -8.18 1.54 -14.18
CA ALA A 124 -6.91 1.29 -14.85
C ALA A 124 -7.13 0.40 -16.08
N ASP A 125 -7.26 0.98 -17.28
CA ASP A 125 -7.40 0.19 -18.50
C ASP A 125 -6.07 -0.51 -18.88
N GLU A 126 -6.18 -1.74 -19.40
CA GLU A 126 -5.00 -2.52 -19.79
C GLU A 126 -4.21 -1.90 -20.96
N GLU A 127 -4.82 -1.06 -21.80
CA GLU A 127 -4.11 -0.40 -22.92
C GLU A 127 -3.10 0.62 -22.40
N THR A 128 -3.46 1.34 -21.34
CA THR A 128 -2.63 2.38 -20.71
C THR A 128 -1.71 1.81 -19.63
N PHE A 129 -2.25 0.95 -18.75
CA PHE A 129 -1.55 0.49 -17.55
C PHE A 129 -0.98 -0.93 -17.68
N GLY A 130 -1.32 -1.66 -18.74
CA GLY A 130 -1.01 -3.09 -18.86
C GLY A 130 -1.83 -3.94 -17.90
N SER A 131 -1.51 -5.23 -17.82
CA SER A 131 -2.14 -6.15 -16.86
C SER A 131 -1.46 -6.04 -15.50
N PHE A 132 -2.23 -5.67 -14.46
CA PHE A 132 -1.74 -5.70 -13.08
C PHE A 132 -1.43 -7.13 -12.62
N HIS A 133 -2.17 -8.12 -13.12
CA HIS A 133 -1.89 -9.54 -12.84
C HIS A 133 -0.48 -9.92 -13.32
N GLU A 134 -0.14 -9.63 -14.58
CA GLU A 134 1.19 -9.95 -15.13
C GLU A 134 2.32 -9.19 -14.42
N GLN A 135 2.08 -7.93 -14.05
CA GLN A 135 3.06 -7.14 -13.29
C GLN A 135 3.34 -7.74 -11.92
N ILE A 136 2.30 -8.19 -11.21
CA ILE A 136 2.45 -8.80 -9.88
C ILE A 136 3.05 -10.20 -9.98
N GLU A 137 2.68 -11.01 -10.98
CA GLU A 137 3.32 -12.31 -11.24
C GLU A 137 4.82 -12.15 -11.52
N SER A 138 5.22 -11.02 -12.12
CA SER A 138 6.63 -10.73 -12.34
C SER A 138 7.43 -10.65 -11.04
N LEU A 139 6.81 -10.42 -9.87
CA LEU A 139 7.50 -10.43 -8.57
C LEU A 139 7.89 -11.85 -8.10
N SER A 140 7.46 -12.90 -8.80
CA SER A 140 7.78 -14.30 -8.49
C SER A 140 9.28 -14.61 -8.44
N TRP A 141 10.16 -13.81 -9.05
CA TRP A 141 11.61 -13.97 -8.96
C TRP A 141 12.16 -13.81 -7.52
N LEU A 142 11.39 -13.20 -6.61
CA LEU A 142 11.72 -13.10 -5.19
C LEU A 142 11.41 -14.39 -4.41
N GLY A 143 10.87 -15.42 -5.05
CA GLY A 143 10.29 -16.59 -4.40
C GLY A 143 8.96 -16.27 -3.71
N LEU A 144 8.30 -15.20 -4.16
CA LEU A 144 7.08 -14.65 -3.60
C LEU A 144 5.93 -14.90 -4.59
N SER A 145 5.00 -15.78 -4.25
CA SER A 145 3.79 -16.00 -5.04
C SER A 145 2.60 -15.31 -4.36
N VAL A 146 1.77 -14.63 -5.17
CA VAL A 146 0.45 -14.16 -4.71
C VAL A 146 -0.56 -15.29 -4.66
N ASP A 147 -0.34 -16.40 -5.39
CA ASP A 147 -1.28 -17.52 -5.53
C ASP A 147 -1.19 -18.57 -4.40
N GLU A 148 -0.10 -18.59 -3.62
CA GLU A 148 0.16 -19.63 -2.62
C GLU A 148 -0.51 -19.39 -1.24
N MET A 149 -1.38 -18.40 -1.11
CA MET A 149 -2.15 -18.19 0.13
C MET A 149 -3.53 -18.86 0.01
N ASP A 150 -3.78 -19.85 0.87
CA ASP A 150 -5.01 -20.63 0.97
C ASP A 150 -6.27 -19.77 0.80
N ASP A 151 -7.21 -20.25 -0.02
CA ASP A 151 -8.49 -19.64 -0.41
C ASP A 151 -9.49 -19.35 0.75
N GLU A 152 -9.05 -19.26 2.01
CA GLU A 152 -9.94 -19.22 3.18
C GLU A 152 -10.37 -17.83 3.67
N GLU A 153 -9.80 -16.72 3.19
CA GLU A 153 -10.25 -15.36 3.57
C GLU A 153 -10.74 -14.56 2.36
N ALA A 154 -11.89 -14.97 1.82
CA ALA A 154 -12.75 -14.05 1.10
C ALA A 154 -13.27 -13.02 2.10
N TYR A 155 -12.70 -11.81 2.08
CA TYR A 155 -13.19 -10.67 2.85
C TYR A 155 -14.65 -10.39 2.43
N GLU A 156 -15.60 -10.79 3.28
CA GLU A 156 -17.00 -10.42 3.13
C GLU A 156 -17.11 -8.91 3.28
N TYR A 157 -17.51 -8.23 2.20
CA TYR A 157 -17.90 -6.83 2.26
C TYR A 157 -19.22 -6.74 3.05
N GLU A 158 -19.16 -6.23 4.27
CA GLU A 158 -20.37 -5.78 4.96
C GLU A 158 -20.91 -4.54 4.23
N ALA A 159 -21.97 -4.75 3.45
CA ALA A 159 -22.80 -3.68 2.96
C ALA A 159 -23.55 -3.08 4.16
N GLU A 160 -23.02 -2.00 4.74
CA GLU A 160 -23.83 -1.13 5.57
C GLU A 160 -24.84 -0.42 4.65
N GLU A 161 -26.05 -0.99 4.56
CA GLU A 161 -27.23 -0.28 4.10
C GLU A 161 -27.50 0.85 5.11
N GLU A 162 -27.09 2.08 4.77
CA GLU A 162 -27.65 3.27 5.40
C GLU A 162 -29.14 3.34 5.02
N ASN A 163 -29.99 2.91 5.97
CA ASN A 163 -31.41 3.21 5.95
C ASN A 163 -31.57 4.74 5.99
N GLU A 164 -32.05 5.30 4.88
CA GLU A 164 -32.74 6.58 4.86
C GLU A 164 -33.98 6.47 5.76
N GLU A 165 -33.89 6.96 7.00
CA GLU A 165 -35.08 7.39 7.74
C GLU A 165 -35.34 8.87 7.42
N GLU A 166 -36.25 9.08 6.48
CA GLU A 166 -37.05 10.30 6.35
C GLU A 166 -37.77 10.57 7.69
N ASP A 167 -37.62 11.78 8.22
CA ASP A 167 -38.60 12.46 9.09
C ASP A 167 -38.60 13.98 8.84
#